data_AF-A0A1N6UUI1-F1
#
_entry.id   AF-A0A1N6UUI1-F1
#
_cell.length_a   1.000
_cell.length_b   1.000
_cell.length_c   1.000
_cell.angle_alpha   90.00
_cell.angle_beta   90.00
_cell.angle_gamma   90.00
#
_symmetry.space_group_name_H-M   'P 1'
#
loop_
_entity.id
_entity.type
_entity.pdbx_description
1 polymer ?
#
loop_
_entity_poly.entity_id
_entity_poly.type
_entity_poly.pdbx_seq_one_letter_code
_entity_poly.pdbx_strand_id
1 'polypeptide(L)' 'MRKFTIANSDHANHTVQTPALHVYLRWRNANARHPDVLAAQRRDRARIRSEKGIRWGGRPLSAVA' A
#
# COMPACT_ATOMS: atom_id res chain seq x y z
N MET A 1 12.92 42.47 10.76
CA MET A 1 12.58 41.07 10.40
C MET A 1 12.23 40.99 8.92
N ARG A 2 12.75 40.01 8.17
CA ARG A 2 12.42 39.81 6.75
C ARG A 2 11.43 38.66 6.62
N LYS A 3 10.25 38.94 6.05
CA LYS A 3 9.25 37.93 5.68
C LYS A 3 9.73 37.26 4.40
N PHE A 4 9.97 35.96 4.43
CA PHE A 4 10.22 35.17 3.23
C PHE A 4 8.87 34.69 2.71
N THR A 5 8.36 35.37 1.69
CA THR A 5 7.14 34.95 0.99
C THR A 5 7.52 33.87 -0.01
N ILE A 6 7.12 32.62 0.22
CA ILE A 6 7.15 31.61 -0.84
C ILE A 6 6.10 32.03 -1.85
N ALA A 7 6.54 32.39 -3.06
CA ALA A 7 5.63 32.76 -4.14
C ALA A 7 4.68 31.57 -4.41
N ASN A 8 3.36 31.86 -4.38
CA ASN A 8 2.25 30.93 -4.60
C ASN A 8 1.80 30.02 -3.43
N SER A 9 2.22 30.31 -2.19
CA SER A 9 1.70 29.59 -1.01
C SER A 9 0.54 30.33 -0.36
N ASP A 10 -0.63 30.33 -0.98
CA ASP A 10 -1.84 30.72 -0.25
C ASP A 10 -2.25 29.55 0.67
N HIS A 11 -1.89 29.65 1.95
CA HIS A 11 -2.06 28.59 2.95
C HIS A 11 -3.52 28.12 3.08
N ALA A 12 -4.48 29.01 2.80
CA ALA A 12 -5.91 28.69 2.79
C ALA A 12 -6.32 27.78 1.63
N ASN A 13 -5.56 27.77 0.52
CA ASN A 13 -5.83 26.93 -0.64
C ASN A 13 -5.34 25.47 -0.47
N HIS A 14 -4.45 25.22 0.49
CA HIS A 14 -3.96 23.86 0.79
C HIS A 14 -4.99 23.00 1.52
N THR A 15 -5.76 23.57 2.44
CA THR A 15 -6.79 22.84 3.19
C THR A 15 -7.95 22.38 2.30
N VAL A 16 -8.26 23.14 1.24
CA VAL A 16 -9.31 22.81 0.25
C VAL A 16 -8.82 21.82 -0.82
N GLN A 17 -7.55 21.86 -1.24
CA GLN A 17 -6.99 20.93 -2.23
C GLN A 17 -6.69 19.53 -1.68
N THR A 18 -6.42 19.42 -0.38
CA THR A 18 -6.10 18.14 0.28
C THR A 18 -7.25 17.11 0.19
N PRO A 19 -8.52 17.42 0.53
CA PRO A 19 -9.59 16.41 0.51
C PRO A 19 -9.88 15.87 -0.90
N ALA A 20 -9.88 16.72 -1.93
CA ALA A 20 -10.13 16.29 -3.30
C ALA A 20 -9.04 15.33 -3.82
N LEU A 21 -7.78 15.63 -3.54
CA LEU A 21 -6.65 14.76 -3.86
C LEU A 21 -6.75 13.42 -3.11
N HIS A 22 -7.10 13.45 -1.83
CA HIS A 22 -7.25 12.23 -1.02
C HIS A 22 -8.40 11.35 -1.52
N VAL A 23 -9.54 11.92 -1.92
CA VAL A 23 -10.65 11.17 -2.52
C VAL A 23 -10.21 10.53 -3.83
N TYR A 24 -9.52 11.27 -4.69
CA TYR A 24 -9.02 10.75 -5.96
C TYR A 24 -8.00 9.62 -5.77
N LEU A 25 -7.03 9.79 -4.87
CA LEU A 25 -6.05 8.74 -4.57
C LEU A 25 -6.69 7.50 -3.94
N ARG A 26 -7.72 7.66 -3.11
CA ARG A 26 -8.48 6.53 -2.54
C ARG A 26 -9.23 5.76 -3.61
N TRP A 27 -9.92 6.45 -4.52
CA TRP A 27 -10.60 5.82 -5.65
C TRP A 27 -9.59 5.12 -6.56
N ARG A 28 -8.50 5.79 -6.93
CA ARG A 28 -7.46 5.20 -7.78
C ARG A 28 -6.84 3.96 -7.14
N ASN A 29 -6.50 3.98 -5.86
CA ASN A 29 -5.91 2.82 -5.18
C ASN A 29 -6.89 1.66 -5.01
N ALA A 30 -8.18 1.94 -4.81
CA ALA A 30 -9.22 0.91 -4.77
C ALA A 30 -9.44 0.25 -6.13
N ASN A 31 -9.33 1.01 -7.22
CA ASN A 31 -9.55 0.53 -8.59
C ASN A 31 -8.27 0.09 -9.33
N ALA A 32 -7.08 0.38 -8.79
CA ALA A 32 -5.80 0.02 -9.42
C ALA A 32 -5.43 -1.45 -9.30
N ARG A 33 -6.14 -2.24 -8.47
CA ARG A 33 -5.81 -3.64 -8.22
C ARG A 33 -7.00 -4.52 -8.53
N HIS A 34 -6.86 -5.38 -9.55
CA HIS A 34 -7.87 -6.40 -9.83
C HIS A 34 -7.90 -7.38 -8.64
N PRO A 35 -9.06 -7.56 -7.98
CA PRO A 35 -9.16 -8.39 -6.78
C PRO A 35 -8.70 -9.82 -7.03
N ASP A 36 -8.95 -10.36 -8.23
CA ASP A 36 -8.53 -11.72 -8.58
C ASP A 36 -7.02 -11.88 -8.74
N VAL A 37 -6.31 -10.83 -9.17
CA VAL A 37 -4.83 -10.85 -9.22
C VAL A 37 -4.26 -10.90 -7.80
N LEU A 38 -4.86 -10.16 -6.86
CA LEU A 38 -4.47 -10.22 -5.45
C LEU A 38 -4.81 -11.58 -4.82
N ALA A 39 -5.96 -12.15 -5.16
CA ALA A 39 -6.35 -13.48 -4.72
C ALA A 39 -5.38 -14.54 -5.26
N ALA A 40 -5.03 -14.48 -6.55
CA ALA A 40 -4.02 -15.34 -7.17
C ALA A 40 -2.65 -15.21 -6.49
N GLN A 41 -2.18 -13.98 -6.26
CA GLN A 41 -0.89 -13.73 -5.62
C GLN A 41 -0.86 -14.19 -4.15
N ARG A 42 -1.99 -14.19 -3.44
CA ARG A 42 -2.10 -14.77 -2.09
C ARG A 42 -2.03 -16.30 -2.13
N ARG A 43 -2.71 -16.94 -3.09
CA ARG A 43 -2.63 -18.40 -3.30
C ARG A 43 -1.21 -18.84 -3.64
N ASP A 44 -0.54 -18.14 -4.55
CA ASP A 44 0.85 -18.44 -4.90
C ASP A 44 1.79 -18.29 -3.71
N ARG A 45 1.65 -17.25 -2.89
CA ARG A 45 2.45 -17.10 -1.66
C ARG A 45 2.16 -18.21 -0.64
N ALA A 46 0.93 -18.72 -0.58
CA ALA A 46 0.60 -19.87 0.26
C ALA A 46 1.24 -21.16 -0.28
N ARG A 47 1.17 -21.39 -1.59
CA ARG A 47 1.83 -22.51 -2.27
C ARG A 47 3.34 -22.51 -2.06
N ILE A 48 4.02 -21.40 -2.37
CA ILE A 48 5.46 -21.24 -2.16
C ILE A 48 5.85 -21.49 -0.70
N ARG A 49 5.02 -21.03 0.25
CA ARG A 49 5.26 -21.27 1.68
C ARG A 49 5.14 -22.75 2.04
N SER A 50 4.14 -23.44 1.51
CA SER A 50 3.93 -24.88 1.72
C SER A 50 5.06 -25.71 1.10
N GLU A 51 5.45 -25.41 -0.14
CA GLU A 51 6.55 -26.08 -0.85
C GLU A 51 7.88 -25.90 -0.11
N LYS A 52 8.15 -24.71 0.42
CA LYS A 52 9.36 -24.46 1.22
C LYS A 52 9.26 -25.00 2.64
N GLY A 53 8.09 -25.50 3.06
CA GLY A 53 7.83 -25.90 4.43
C GLY A 53 8.10 -24.78 5.43
N ILE A 54 7.65 -23.55 5.17
CA ILE A 54 7.91 -22.40 6.06
C ILE A 54 6.63 -22.07 6.85
N ARG A 55 6.73 -21.90 8.16
CA ARG A 55 5.62 -21.41 9.00
C ARG A 55 5.55 -19.89 8.99
N TRP A 56 4.39 -19.36 9.37
CA TRP A 56 4.21 -17.92 9.56
C TRP A 56 5.29 -17.39 10.52
N GLY A 57 5.97 -16.31 10.13
CA GLY A 57 7.17 -15.80 10.81
C GLY A 57 8.51 -16.28 10.22
N GLY A 58 8.52 -17.04 9.13
CA GLY A 58 9.74 -17.34 8.37
C GLY A 58 10.56 -18.53 8.90
N ARG A 59 10.09 -19.20 9.95
CA ARG A 59 10.79 -20.37 10.50
C ARG A 59 10.49 -21.61 9.63
N PRO A 60 11.46 -22.47 9.33
CA PRO A 60 11.17 -23.74 8.66
C PRO A 60 10.37 -24.68 9.57
N LEU A 61 9.54 -25.51 8.94
CA LEU A 61 8.87 -26.65 9.56
C LEU A 61 9.95 -27.70 9.86
N SER A 62 9.88 -28.30 11.04
CA SER A 62 10.76 -29.43 11.36
C SER A 62 10.36 -30.59 10.47
N ALA A 63 11.30 -31.12 9.68
CA ALA A 63 11.10 -32.41 9.05
C ALA A 63 10.92 -33.44 10.18
N VAL A 64 9.80 -34.16 10.16
CA VAL A 64 9.65 -35.35 11.01
C VAL A 64 10.50 -36.42 10.33
N ALA A 65 11.51 -36.93 11.05
CA ALA A 65 12.37 -38.02 10.60
C ALA A 65 11.65 -39.36 10.68
#